data_AF-A0A381IDE6-F1
#
_entry.id   AF-A0A381IDE6-F1
#
_cell.length_a   1.000
_cell.length_b   1.000
_cell.length_c   1.000
_cell.angle_alpha   90.00
_cell.angle_beta   90.00
_cell.angle_gamma   90.00
#
_symmetry.space_group_name_H-M   'P 1'
#
loop_
_entity.id
_entity.type
_entity.pdbx_description
1 polymer ?
#
loop_
_entity_poly.entity_id
_entity_poly.type
_entity_poly.pdbx_seq_one_letter_code
_entity_poly.pdbx_strand_id
1 'polypeptide(L)' 'MKRIIKISVESLDELKEKTVKNIMIEIMGRHSNIIITHGEENKIIDSIKRVPFSISRVRQVLPGHDYSLHQNKTTQPS' A
#
# COMPACT_ATOMS: atom_id res chain seq x y z
N MET A 1 -8.91 -13.33 -3.81
CA MET A 1 -8.42 -13.09 -2.43
C MET A 1 -9.48 -12.24 -1.71
N LYS A 2 -10.20 -12.80 -0.71
CA LYS A 2 -11.46 -12.21 -0.15
C LYS A 2 -11.31 -11.54 1.24
N ARG A 3 -10.09 -11.34 1.76
CA ARG A 3 -9.85 -10.88 3.14
C ARG A 3 -9.03 -9.58 3.17
N ILE A 4 -9.44 -8.61 2.36
CA ILE A 4 -8.88 -7.26 2.35
C ILE A 4 -10.02 -6.28 2.55
N ILE A 5 -9.84 -5.35 3.47
CA ILE A 5 -10.76 -4.23 3.69
C ILE A 5 -10.06 -2.97 3.20
N LYS A 6 -10.75 -2.18 2.38
CA LYS A 6 -10.34 -0.85 1.96
C LYS A 6 -11.25 0.17 2.64
N ILE A 7 -10.68 1.07 3.42
CA ILE A 7 -11.37 2.22 3.98
C ILE A 7 -10.81 3.46 3.29
N SER A 8 -11.65 4.21 2.59
CA SER A 8 -11.26 5.48 1.97
C SER A 8 -11.65 6.63 2.88
N VAL A 9 -10.71 7.53 3.13
CA VAL A 9 -10.88 8.72 3.97
C VAL A 9 -10.59 9.94 3.11
N GLU A 10 -11.59 10.79 2.92
CA GLU A 10 -11.41 12.12 2.33
C GLU A 10 -11.03 13.10 3.42
N SER A 11 -10.01 13.92 3.17
CA SER A 11 -9.53 14.97 4.07
C SER A 11 -9.01 16.15 3.27
N LEU A 12 -8.96 17.31 3.90
CA LEU A 12 -8.27 18.46 3.32
C LEU A 12 -6.78 18.40 3.65
N ASP A 13 -5.93 18.71 2.69
CA ASP A 13 -4.51 18.93 2.95
C ASP A 13 -4.23 20.36 3.48
N GLU A 14 -2.94 20.69 3.60
CA GLU A 14 -2.45 21.98 4.08
C GLU A 14 -2.88 23.16 3.18
N LEU A 15 -3.15 22.90 1.91
CA LEU A 15 -3.62 23.87 0.93
C LEU A 15 -5.15 23.93 0.84
N LYS A 16 -5.86 23.17 1.70
CA LYS A 16 -7.31 22.98 1.69
C LYS A 16 -7.83 22.33 0.41
N GLU A 17 -6.99 21.56 -0.27
CA GLU A 17 -7.41 20.73 -1.39
C GLU A 17 -7.90 19.38 -0.86
N LYS A 18 -8.92 18.82 -1.54
CA LYS A 18 -9.43 17.49 -1.17
C LYS A 18 -8.40 16.44 -1.54
N THR A 19 -8.03 15.63 -0.57
CA THR A 19 -7.19 14.45 -0.77
C THR A 19 -7.91 13.22 -0.25
N VAL A 20 -7.74 12.10 -0.95
CA VAL A 20 -8.21 10.80 -0.49
C VAL A 20 -7.02 9.97 -0.05
N LYS A 21 -7.12 9.33 1.11
CA LYS A 21 -6.20 8.29 1.56
C LYS A 21 -6.97 6.99 1.71
N ASN A 22 -6.35 5.88 1.33
CA ASN A 22 -6.91 4.54 1.54
C ASN A 22 -6.16 3.85 2.67
N ILE A 23 -6.90 3.19 3.56
CA ILE A 23 -6.37 2.26 4.55
C ILE A 23 -6.72 0.85 4.07
N MET A 24 -5.69 0.12 3.66
CA MET A 24 -5.77 -1.26 3.19
C MET A 24 -5.43 -2.19 4.35
N ILE A 25 -6.40 -2.99 4.79
CA ILE A 25 -6.24 -3.95 5.89
C ILE A 25 -6.25 -5.35 5.28
N GLU A 26 -5.11 -6.03 5.34
CA GLU A 26 -4.93 -7.39 4.84
C GLU A 26 -4.99 -8.39 6.00
N ILE A 27 -5.90 -9.37 5.93
CA ILE A 27 -6.10 -10.37 7.00
C ILE A 27 -5.62 -11.73 6.50
N MET A 28 -4.41 -12.11 6.91
CA MET A 28 -3.72 -13.33 6.47
C MET A 28 -2.90 -14.03 7.57
N GLY A 29 -3.13 -13.71 8.84
CA GLY A 29 -2.38 -14.27 9.97
C GLY A 29 -1.01 -13.61 10.12
N ARG A 30 0.08 -14.39 10.04
CA ARG A 30 1.46 -13.83 10.17
C ARG A 30 1.77 -12.77 9.10
N HIS A 31 1.13 -12.89 7.93
CA HIS A 31 1.26 -11.97 6.80
C HIS A 31 0.24 -10.83 6.81
N SER A 32 -0.61 -10.70 7.84
CA SER A 32 -1.52 -9.56 7.94
C SER A 32 -0.74 -8.24 7.97
N ASN A 33 -1.28 -7.22 7.32
CA ASN A 33 -0.68 -5.89 7.23
C ASN A 33 -1.76 -4.81 7.23
N ILE A 34 -1.38 -3.59 7.60
CA ILE A 34 -2.18 -2.38 7.39
C ILE A 34 -1.30 -1.41 6.62
N ILE A 35 -1.80 -0.95 5.49
CA ILE A 35 -1.05 -0.15 4.53
C ILE A 35 -1.88 1.09 4.20
N ILE A 36 -1.25 2.25 4.26
CA ILE A 36 -1.87 3.52 3.87
C ILE A 36 -1.40 3.85 2.47
N THR A 37 -2.32 4.20 1.59
CA THR A 37 -2.01 4.61 0.21
C THR A 37 -2.65 5.93 -0.15
N HIS A 38 -2.06 6.66 -1.10
CA HIS A 38 -2.72 7.75 -1.79
C HIS A 38 -3.92 7.22 -2.57
N GLY A 39 -5.04 7.93 -2.46
CA GLY A 39 -6.34 7.55 -3.02
C GLY A 39 -6.32 7.34 -4.52
N GLU A 40 -5.67 8.26 -5.23
CA GLU A 40 -5.66 8.37 -6.69
C GLU A 40 -4.57 7.51 -7.33
N GLU A 41 -3.36 7.52 -6.75
CA GLU A 41 -2.19 6.86 -7.33
C GLU A 41 -1.94 5.45 -6.77
N ASN A 42 -2.63 5.03 -5.70
CA ASN A 42 -2.34 3.81 -4.93
C ASN A 42 -0.88 3.70 -4.43
N LYS A 43 -0.09 4.77 -4.46
CA LYS A 43 1.25 4.81 -3.87
C LYS A 43 1.18 4.62 -2.37
N ILE A 44 2.03 3.75 -1.84
CA ILE A 44 2.16 3.48 -0.42
C ILE A 44 2.73 4.73 0.25
N ILE A 45 1.98 5.26 1.21
CA ILE A 45 2.44 6.28 2.14
C ILE A 45 3.28 5.60 3.22
N ASP A 46 2.70 4.61 3.90
CA ASP A 46 3.41 3.76 4.85
C ASP A 46 2.66 2.45 5.12
N SER A 47 3.26 1.56 5.92
CA SER A 47 2.66 0.31 6.36
C SER A 47 3.16 -0.08 7.75
N ILE A 48 2.33 -0.82 8.50
CA ILE A 48 2.74 -1.38 9.80
C ILE A 48 3.89 -2.37 9.63
N LYS A 49 3.85 -3.18 8.57
CA LYS A 49 4.95 -4.10 8.21
C LYS A 49 5.53 -3.72 6.87
N ARG A 50 6.72 -3.14 6.91
CA ARG A 50 7.53 -2.90 5.70
C ARG A 50 8.14 -4.22 5.22
N VAL A 51 8.00 -4.48 3.93
CA VAL A 51 8.49 -5.71 3.29
C VAL A 51 9.48 -5.29 2.20
N PRO A 52 10.79 -5.19 2.52
CA PRO A 52 11.82 -4.96 1.52
C PRO A 52 12.12 -6.24 0.73
N PHE A 53 12.90 -6.09 -0.34
CA PHE A 53 13.31 -7.20 -1.21
C PHE A 53 14.03 -8.34 -0.46
N SER A 54 14.79 -8.02 0.60
CA SER A 54 15.47 -9.01 1.44
C SER A 54 14.50 -9.94 2.20
N ILE A 55 13.26 -9.51 2.43
CA ILE A 55 12.21 -10.32 3.07
C ILE A 55 11.36 -11.03 2.02
N SER A 56 11.03 -10.36 0.92
CA SER A 56 10.21 -10.93 -0.15
C SER A 56 10.62 -10.39 -1.51
N ARG A 57 10.94 -11.32 -2.42
CA ARG A 57 11.17 -11.01 -3.84
C ARG A 57 9.87 -10.89 -4.64
N VAL A 58 8.75 -11.32 -4.06
CA VAL A 58 7.46 -11.42 -4.76
C VAL A 58 6.68 -10.10 -4.69
N ARG A 59 6.75 -9.43 -3.54
CA ARG A 59 6.01 -8.20 -3.28
C ARG A 59 6.76 -7.36 -2.27
N GLN A 60 6.99 -6.12 -2.65
CA GLN A 60 7.57 -5.11 -1.78
C GLN A 60 6.44 -4.24 -1.21
N VAL A 61 6.55 -3.90 0.07
CA VAL A 61 5.65 -2.97 0.75
C VAL A 61 6.53 -1.93 1.43
N LEU A 62 6.76 -0.82 0.72
CA LEU A 62 7.64 0.26 1.14
C LEU A 62 7.01 1.60 0.74
N PRO A 63 7.24 2.68 1.51
CA PRO A 63 6.86 4.03 1.10
C PRO A 63 7.33 4.37 -0.31
N GLY A 64 6.48 5.07 -1.06
CA GLY A 64 6.73 5.50 -2.44
C GLY A 64 6.56 4.42 -3.51
N HIS A 65 6.39 3.15 -3.14
CA HIS A 65 6.09 2.08 -4.11
C HIS A 65 4.59 1.98 -4.36
N ASP A 66 4.21 1.47 -5.52
CA ASP A 66 2.81 1.20 -5.82
C ASP A 66 2.28 0.04 -4.98
N TYR A 67 1.10 0.24 -4.39
CA TYR A 67 0.39 -0.85 -3.75
C TYR A 67 -0.19 -1.78 -4.81
N SER A 68 0.27 -3.03 -4.78
CA SER A 68 -0.31 -4.13 -5.55
C SER A 68 -0.77 -5.24 -4.62
N LEU A 69 -1.95 -5.81 -4.88
CA LEU A 69 -2.41 -7.04 -4.26
C LEU A 69 -1.71 -8.28 -4.80
N HIS A 70 -1.19 -8.18 -6.03
CA HIS A 70 -0.55 -9.27 -6.75
C HIS A 70 0.96 -9.01 -6.85
N GLN A 71 1.70 -9.94 -7.43
CA GLN A 71 3.14 -9.83 -7.61
C GLN A 71 3.47 -8.48 -8.27
N ASN A 72 4.39 -7.71 -7.68
CA ASN A 72 4.97 -6.58 -8.40
C ASN A 72 5.81 -7.21 -9.50
N LYS A 73 5.36 -7.11 -10.77
CA LYS A 73 6.25 -7.43 -11.88
C LYS A 73 7.36 -6.40 -11.84
N THR A 74 8.49 -6.78 -11.27
CA THR A 74 9.70 -5.97 -11.32
C THR A 74 10.05 -5.81 -12.79
N THR A 75 9.72 -4.67 -13.40
CA THR A 75 10.50 -4.17 -14.54
C THR A 75 11.88 -3.88 -13.99
N GLN A 76 12.81 -4.81 -14.18
CA GLN A 76 14.23 -4.52 -13.97
C GLN A 76 14.60 -3.37 -14.91
N PRO A 77 15.25 -2.30 -14.43
CA PRO A 77 16.06 -1.50 -15.32
C PRO A 77 17.21 -2.40 -15.78
N SER A 78 17.30 -2.57 -17.10
CA SER A 78 18.47 -3.09 -17.81
C SER A 78 19.71 -2.25 -17.55
#